data_AF-A0A537D4Z9-F1
#
_entry.id   AF-A0A537D4Z9-F1
#
_cell.length_a   1.000
_cell.length_b   1.000
_cell.length_c   1.000
_cell.angle_alpha   90.00
_cell.angle_beta   90.00
_cell.angle_gamma   90.00
#
_symmetry.space_group_name_H-M   'P 1'
#
loop_
_entity.id
_entity.type
_entity.pdbx_description
1 polymer ?
#
loop_
_entity_poly.entity_id
_entity_poly.type
_entity_poly.pdbx_seq_one_letter_code
_entity_poly.pdbx_strand_id
1 'polypeptide(L)'
;MKDPRVSSAISHWAPRFVSNGVLLADFEEVTASLERWEDWCAAWSRRAQLHEDLGRDSLRNGFRLTAGEHLVRAAIYYHFAKFVFVQDPAQMRAAHMKAVECYSDALPLMRPPGERVAIDFSDQQLFGVLRKPKESNCPVVVMAPGLDSTKEELHAYEDAFLNRGIAVLAIDGPGQGEAEYEIPICGDYERAASAVVDWIEERNDLDAERIAIWGVSLGGYYAPRAAAYEKRFKACI
;
A
#
# COMPACT_ATOMS: atom_id res chain seq x y z
N MET A 1 3.58 20.14 -27.52
CA MET A 1 2.74 18.94 -27.68
C MET A 1 2.86 18.15 -26.39
N LYS A 2 1.74 17.78 -25.75
CA LYS A 2 1.77 17.05 -24.47
C LYS A 2 2.42 15.69 -24.67
N ASP A 3 3.30 15.27 -23.76
CA ASP A 3 3.97 13.97 -23.81
C ASP A 3 2.91 12.83 -23.94
N PRO A 4 3.07 11.90 -24.90
CA PRO A 4 2.14 10.80 -25.10
C PRO A 4 2.03 9.89 -23.87
N ARG A 5 3.10 9.76 -23.07
CA ARG A 5 3.09 8.99 -21.81
C ARG A 5 2.17 9.64 -20.78
N VAL A 6 2.23 10.97 -20.63
CA VAL A 6 1.33 11.72 -19.74
C VAL A 6 -0.12 11.58 -20.21
N SER A 7 -0.37 11.70 -21.51
CA SER A 7 -1.73 11.55 -22.06
C SER A 7 -2.29 10.15 -21.82
N SER A 8 -1.48 9.11 -22.04
CA SER A 8 -1.83 7.72 -21.77
C SER A 8 -2.07 7.45 -20.27
N ALA A 9 -1.19 7.98 -19.41
CA ALA A 9 -1.32 7.87 -17.96
C ALA A 9 -2.66 8.41 -17.47
N ILE A 10 -3.03 9.61 -17.92
CA ILE A 10 -4.29 10.25 -17.56
C ILE A 10 -5.49 9.42 -18.03
N SER A 11 -5.50 8.97 -19.29
CA SER A 11 -6.65 8.25 -19.84
C SER A 11 -6.87 6.87 -19.20
N HIS A 12 -5.80 6.17 -18.85
CA HIS A 12 -5.88 4.79 -18.35
C HIS A 12 -5.95 4.71 -16.82
N TRP A 13 -5.37 5.66 -16.09
CA TRP A 13 -5.22 5.55 -14.65
C TRP A 13 -6.12 6.49 -13.85
N ALA A 14 -6.80 7.46 -14.46
CA ALA A 14 -7.73 8.33 -13.73
C ALA A 14 -8.71 7.57 -12.83
N PRO A 15 -9.38 6.47 -13.29
CA PRO A 15 -10.26 5.71 -12.42
C PRO A 15 -9.54 5.09 -11.22
N ARG A 16 -8.32 4.57 -11.41
CA ARG A 16 -7.50 3.94 -10.36
C ARG A 16 -7.05 4.97 -9.31
N PHE A 17 -6.60 6.14 -9.75
CA PHE A 17 -6.20 7.22 -8.86
C PHE A 17 -7.37 7.62 -7.97
N VAL A 18 -8.51 7.92 -8.59
CA VAL A 18 -9.70 8.40 -7.87
C VAL A 18 -10.29 7.33 -6.96
N SER A 19 -10.36 6.07 -7.42
CA SER A 19 -10.87 4.97 -6.59
C SER A 19 -9.98 4.66 -5.39
N ASN A 20 -8.67 4.94 -5.50
CA ASN A 20 -7.69 4.57 -4.47
C ASN A 20 -7.28 5.75 -3.57
N GLY A 21 -8.09 6.81 -3.53
CA GLY A 21 -7.98 7.87 -2.52
C GLY A 21 -7.47 9.22 -3.02
N VAL A 22 -7.22 9.36 -4.33
CA VAL A 22 -6.91 10.66 -4.93
C VAL A 22 -8.19 11.48 -5.14
N LEU A 23 -8.20 12.71 -4.63
CA LEU A 23 -9.31 13.63 -4.89
C LEU A 23 -9.34 13.98 -6.38
N LEU A 24 -10.52 13.90 -7.00
CA LEU A 24 -10.68 14.21 -8.43
C LEU A 24 -10.13 15.60 -8.78
N ALA A 25 -10.41 16.60 -7.94
CA ALA A 25 -9.91 17.96 -8.14
C ALA A 25 -8.37 18.03 -8.15
N ASP A 26 -7.70 17.33 -7.22
CA ASP A 26 -6.23 17.29 -7.21
C ASP A 26 -5.67 16.55 -8.43
N PHE A 27 -6.33 15.47 -8.86
CA PHE A 27 -5.95 14.76 -10.07
C PHE A 27 -6.04 15.67 -11.30
N GLU A 28 -7.16 16.37 -11.47
CA GLU A 28 -7.35 17.31 -12.59
C GLU A 28 -6.34 18.46 -12.54
N GLU A 29 -6.11 19.07 -11.38
CA GLU A 29 -5.15 20.17 -11.22
C GLU A 29 -3.71 19.75 -11.52
N VAL A 30 -3.24 18.63 -10.92
CA VAL A 30 -1.87 18.16 -11.12
C VAL A 30 -1.66 17.77 -12.58
N THR A 31 -2.59 17.00 -13.16
CA THR A 31 -2.43 16.48 -14.53
C THR A 31 -2.66 17.52 -15.62
N ALA A 32 -3.42 18.58 -15.35
CA ALA A 32 -3.54 19.75 -16.24
C ALA A 32 -2.20 20.51 -16.35
N SER A 33 -1.39 20.53 -15.30
CA SER A 33 -0.09 21.22 -15.27
C SER A 33 1.07 20.45 -15.92
N LEU A 34 0.89 19.15 -16.18
CA LEU A 34 1.95 18.26 -16.65
C LEU A 34 2.07 18.25 -18.19
N GLU A 35 3.21 18.73 -18.71
CA GLU A 35 3.53 18.63 -20.14
C GLU A 35 4.46 17.47 -20.49
N ARG A 36 5.36 17.11 -19.56
CA ARG A 36 6.42 16.10 -19.74
C ARG A 36 6.30 15.01 -18.69
N TRP A 37 6.62 13.77 -19.07
CA TRP A 37 6.58 12.64 -18.14
C TRP A 37 7.58 12.79 -17.00
N GLU A 38 8.73 13.39 -17.25
CA GLU A 38 9.81 13.61 -16.28
C GLU A 38 9.38 14.49 -15.11
N ASP A 39 8.35 15.33 -15.30
CA ASP A 39 7.82 16.20 -14.25
C ASP A 39 6.76 15.50 -13.38
N TRP A 40 6.31 14.29 -13.74
CA TRP A 40 5.21 13.57 -13.10
C TRP A 40 5.43 13.37 -11.60
N CYS A 41 6.51 12.66 -11.24
CA CYS A 41 6.77 12.31 -9.85
C CYS A 41 6.99 13.55 -8.98
N ALA A 42 7.74 14.54 -9.49
CA ALA A 42 7.91 15.81 -8.79
C ALA A 42 6.59 16.57 -8.59
N ALA A 43 5.69 16.59 -9.58
CA ALA A 43 4.40 17.28 -9.46
C ALA A 43 3.46 16.62 -8.45
N TRP A 44 3.35 15.29 -8.50
CA TRP A 44 2.57 14.53 -7.52
C TRP A 44 3.18 14.62 -6.12
N SER A 45 4.50 14.56 -5.99
CA SER A 45 5.20 14.74 -4.70
C SER A 45 4.95 16.12 -4.09
N ARG A 46 4.85 17.19 -4.90
CA ARG A 46 4.47 18.53 -4.40
C ARG A 46 3.05 18.56 -3.86
N ARG A 47 2.10 17.89 -4.53
CA ARG A 47 0.72 17.81 -4.02
C ARG A 47 0.64 16.93 -2.76
N ALA A 48 1.42 15.85 -2.70
CA ALA A 48 1.54 15.01 -1.52
C ALA A 48 2.09 15.81 -0.32
N GLN A 49 3.14 16.61 -0.52
CA GLN A 49 3.72 17.46 0.51
C GLN A 49 2.69 18.42 1.12
N LEU A 50 1.80 19.00 0.31
CA LEU A 50 0.73 19.87 0.81
C LEU A 50 -0.16 19.13 1.83
N HIS A 51 -0.54 17.89 1.53
CA HIS A 51 -1.33 17.09 2.47
C HIS A 51 -0.50 16.62 3.67
N GLU A 52 0.78 16.31 3.48
CA GLU A 52 1.67 16.01 4.59
C GLU A 52 1.71 17.19 5.56
N ASP A 53 1.98 18.40 5.08
CA ASP A 53 2.05 19.62 5.90
C ASP A 53 0.75 19.85 6.66
N LEU A 54 -0.41 19.75 5.98
CA LEU A 54 -1.73 19.85 6.63
C LEU A 54 -1.92 18.77 7.72
N GLY A 55 -1.44 17.55 7.48
CA GLY A 55 -1.50 16.45 8.44
C GLY A 55 -0.62 16.70 9.66
N ARG A 56 0.63 17.12 9.44
CA ARG A 56 1.58 17.49 10.51
C ARG A 56 1.06 18.66 11.32
N ASP A 57 0.51 19.68 10.67
CA ASP A 57 -0.06 20.86 11.32
C ASP A 57 -1.28 20.49 12.18
N SER A 58 -2.16 19.65 11.65
CA SER A 58 -3.31 19.12 12.39
C SER A 58 -2.87 18.32 13.62
N LEU A 59 -1.81 17.52 13.49
CA LEU A 59 -1.27 16.73 14.60
C LEU A 59 -0.69 17.62 15.70
N ARG A 60 0.07 18.67 15.34
CA ARG A 60 0.61 19.64 16.30
C ARG A 60 -0.48 20.39 17.07
N ASN A 61 -1.64 20.60 16.44
CA ASN A 61 -2.81 21.23 17.06
C ASN A 61 -3.73 20.23 17.80
N GLY A 62 -3.40 18.94 17.84
CA GLY A 62 -4.17 17.90 18.53
C GLY A 62 -5.36 17.33 17.74
N PHE A 63 -5.55 17.72 16.47
CA PHE A 63 -6.62 17.22 15.61
C PHE A 63 -6.26 15.87 14.99
N ARG A 64 -6.18 14.83 15.82
CA ARG A 64 -5.64 13.50 15.46
C ARG A 64 -6.34 12.83 14.28
N LEU A 65 -7.66 12.92 14.18
CA LEU A 65 -8.42 12.31 13.07
C LEU A 65 -8.05 12.97 11.74
N THR A 66 -8.13 14.30 11.69
CA THR A 66 -7.77 15.11 10.52
C THR A 66 -6.31 14.89 10.12
N ALA A 67 -5.41 14.79 11.11
CA ALA A 67 -4.01 14.46 10.87
C ALA A 67 -3.84 13.10 10.17
N GLY A 68 -4.51 12.06 10.67
CA GLY A 68 -4.48 10.72 10.06
C GLY A 68 -4.98 10.73 8.62
N GLU A 69 -6.14 11.34 8.36
CA GLU A 69 -6.73 11.41 7.01
C GLU A 69 -5.83 12.15 6.01
N HIS A 70 -5.15 13.22 6.45
CA HIS A 70 -4.22 13.95 5.60
C HIS A 70 -2.92 13.18 5.34
N LEU A 71 -2.38 12.50 6.35
CA LEU A 71 -1.17 11.68 6.19
C LEU A 71 -1.40 10.45 5.32
N VAL A 72 -2.57 9.79 5.41
CA VAL A 72 -2.98 8.75 4.47
C VAL A 72 -3.02 9.30 3.05
N ARG A 73 -3.66 10.46 2.84
CA ARG A 73 -3.75 11.07 1.52
C ARG A 73 -2.37 11.41 0.95
N ALA A 74 -1.49 11.98 1.77
CA ALA A 74 -0.11 12.25 1.39
C ALA A 74 0.59 10.95 0.96
N ALA A 75 0.44 9.86 1.71
CA ALA A 75 1.03 8.57 1.37
C ALA A 75 0.56 8.04 0.01
N ILE A 76 -0.75 8.06 -0.24
CA ILE A 76 -1.34 7.66 -1.53
C ILE A 76 -0.81 8.52 -2.68
N TYR A 77 -0.63 9.83 -2.46
CA TYR A 77 -0.18 10.73 -3.52
C TYR A 77 1.32 10.53 -3.80
N TYR A 78 2.13 10.26 -2.78
CA TYR A 78 3.53 9.86 -2.94
C TYR A 78 3.67 8.50 -3.65
N HIS A 79 2.80 7.54 -3.34
CA HIS A 79 2.73 6.28 -4.09
C HIS A 79 2.46 6.54 -5.57
N PHE A 80 1.43 7.32 -5.88
CA PHE A 80 1.10 7.68 -7.26
C PHE A 80 2.12 8.61 -7.94
N ALA A 81 2.99 9.26 -7.17
CA ALA A 81 4.15 9.97 -7.70
C ALA A 81 5.20 9.00 -8.25
N LYS A 82 5.55 7.93 -7.51
CA LYS A 82 6.49 6.91 -8.00
C LYS A 82 5.89 5.94 -9.01
N PHE A 83 4.56 5.85 -9.06
CA PHE A 83 3.82 4.88 -9.86
C PHE A 83 4.30 4.88 -11.32
N VAL A 84 4.89 3.75 -11.73
CA VAL A 84 5.53 3.50 -13.04
C VAL A 84 6.58 4.54 -13.50
N PHE A 85 7.09 5.37 -12.59
CA PHE A 85 8.11 6.38 -12.84
C PHE A 85 9.52 5.77 -12.70
N VAL A 86 9.90 4.89 -13.62
CA VAL A 86 11.13 4.08 -13.51
C VAL A 86 12.38 4.71 -14.14
N GLN A 87 12.24 5.85 -14.83
CA GLN A 87 13.35 6.50 -15.54
C GLN A 87 14.34 7.25 -14.62
N ASP A 88 13.91 7.58 -13.40
CA ASP A 88 14.76 8.14 -12.35
C ASP A 88 14.54 7.36 -11.04
N PRO A 89 15.30 6.27 -10.84
CA PRO A 89 15.17 5.41 -9.66
C PRO A 89 15.41 6.14 -8.33
N ALA A 90 16.22 7.20 -8.32
CA ALA A 90 16.49 7.95 -7.11
C ALA A 90 15.26 8.77 -6.68
N GLN A 91 14.64 9.47 -7.62
CA GLN A 91 13.39 10.20 -7.37
C GLN A 91 12.22 9.24 -7.07
N MET A 92 12.14 8.11 -7.77
CA MET A 92 11.17 7.05 -7.51
C MET A 92 11.28 6.54 -6.06
N ARG A 93 12.49 6.17 -5.61
CA ARG A 93 12.73 5.69 -4.25
C ARG A 93 12.46 6.77 -3.21
N ALA A 94 12.84 8.02 -3.47
CA ALA A 94 12.57 9.13 -2.56
C ALA A 94 11.06 9.34 -2.33
N ALA A 95 10.26 9.34 -3.41
CA ALA A 95 8.80 9.45 -3.30
C ALA A 95 8.20 8.23 -2.57
N HIS A 96 8.67 7.02 -2.88
CA HIS A 96 8.20 5.83 -2.19
C HIS A 96 8.48 5.86 -0.68
N MET A 97 9.68 6.24 -0.26
CA MET A 97 10.00 6.33 1.17
C MET A 97 9.14 7.37 1.89
N LYS A 98 8.76 8.47 1.22
CA LYS A 98 7.78 9.43 1.74
C LYS A 98 6.38 8.82 1.88
N ALA A 99 5.97 7.94 0.95
CA ALA A 99 4.71 7.21 1.06
C ALA A 99 4.69 6.33 2.32
N VAL A 100 5.75 5.53 2.50
CA VAL A 100 5.93 4.64 3.67
C VAL A 100 5.93 5.44 4.97
N GLU A 101 6.68 6.54 5.04
CA GLU A 101 6.77 7.42 6.21
C GLU A 101 5.40 8.00 6.59
N CYS A 102 4.73 8.64 5.62
CA CYS A 102 3.43 9.27 5.87
C CYS A 102 2.38 8.24 6.28
N TYR A 103 2.35 7.07 5.63
CA TYR A 103 1.40 6.03 5.97
C TYR A 103 1.68 5.50 7.38
N SER A 104 2.94 5.19 7.70
CA SER A 104 3.37 4.71 9.02
C SER A 104 2.96 5.66 10.15
N ASP A 105 3.13 6.97 9.95
CA ASP A 105 2.72 7.98 10.93
C ASP A 105 1.19 8.15 11.02
N ALA A 106 0.47 7.82 9.96
CA ALA A 106 -0.99 7.82 9.96
C ALA A 106 -1.57 6.60 10.70
N LEU A 107 -0.90 5.45 10.68
CA LEU A 107 -1.39 4.18 11.27
C LEU A 107 -1.94 4.31 12.69
N PRO A 108 -1.23 4.92 13.68
CA PRO A 108 -1.77 5.06 15.04
C PRO A 108 -2.90 6.10 15.17
N LEU A 109 -3.21 6.83 14.11
CA LEU A 109 -4.27 7.84 14.03
C LEU A 109 -5.55 7.31 13.36
N MET A 110 -5.45 6.20 12.61
CA MET A 110 -6.55 5.56 11.91
C MET A 110 -7.58 4.91 12.86
N ARG A 111 -8.73 4.55 12.29
CA ARG A 111 -9.83 3.86 13.00
C ARG A 111 -10.33 2.68 12.15
N PRO A 112 -10.07 1.42 12.55
CA PRO A 112 -9.16 1.03 13.63
C PRO A 112 -7.70 1.46 13.34
N PRO A 113 -6.87 1.62 14.40
CA PRO A 113 -5.46 1.92 14.25
C PRO A 113 -4.73 0.77 13.56
N GLY A 114 -3.65 1.10 12.86
CA GLY A 114 -2.77 0.14 12.21
C GLY A 114 -1.41 0.01 12.88
N GLU A 115 -0.65 -0.96 12.41
CA GLU A 115 0.71 -1.30 12.82
C GLU A 115 1.55 -1.61 11.58
N ARG A 116 2.71 -0.97 11.42
CA ARG A 116 3.70 -1.40 10.42
C ARG A 116 4.47 -2.57 11.01
N VAL A 117 4.50 -3.69 10.31
CA VAL A 117 5.11 -4.94 10.77
C VAL A 117 6.29 -5.31 9.89
N ALA A 118 7.27 -5.97 10.50
CA ALA A 118 8.40 -6.59 9.81
C ALA A 118 8.24 -8.12 9.94
N ILE A 119 8.39 -8.82 8.83
CA ILE A 119 8.20 -10.25 8.71
C ILE A 119 9.51 -10.84 8.20
N ASP A 120 10.09 -11.76 8.96
CA ASP A 120 11.36 -12.36 8.59
C ASP A 120 11.21 -13.21 7.33
N PHE A 121 12.09 -12.99 6.35
CA PHE A 121 12.09 -13.69 5.08
C PHE A 121 13.52 -13.98 4.62
N SER A 122 13.98 -15.20 4.88
CA SER A 122 15.38 -15.61 4.65
C SER A 122 16.35 -14.73 5.45
N ASP A 123 17.27 -14.03 4.79
CA ASP A 123 18.22 -13.08 5.39
C ASP A 123 17.75 -11.62 5.32
N GLN A 124 16.52 -11.38 4.87
CA GLN A 124 15.92 -10.07 4.70
C GLN A 124 14.56 -9.97 5.42
N GLN A 125 13.91 -8.83 5.33
CA GLN A 125 12.58 -8.59 5.90
C GLN A 125 11.59 -8.16 4.83
N LEU A 126 10.39 -8.72 4.88
CA LEU A 126 9.21 -8.19 4.21
C LEU A 126 8.51 -7.23 5.16
N PHE A 127 7.95 -6.14 4.63
CA PHE A 127 7.20 -5.19 5.43
C PHE A 127 5.72 -5.26 5.08
N GLY A 128 4.90 -5.08 6.11
CA GLY A 128 3.46 -5.08 5.98
C GLY A 128 2.79 -4.03 6.85
N VAL A 129 1.49 -3.86 6.63
CA VAL A 129 0.61 -3.08 7.49
C VAL A 129 -0.51 -3.98 7.98
N LEU A 130 -0.58 -4.13 9.29
CA LEU A 130 -1.67 -4.81 9.97
C LEU A 130 -2.68 -3.77 10.48
N ARG A 131 -3.93 -3.87 10.03
CA ARG A 131 -5.08 -3.19 10.64
C ARG A 131 -6.07 -4.23 11.10
N LYS A 132 -6.62 -4.08 12.31
CA LYS A 132 -7.52 -5.07 12.88
C LYS A 132 -8.66 -4.42 13.66
N PRO A 133 -9.86 -5.04 13.67
CA PRO A 133 -10.92 -4.67 14.62
C PRO A 133 -10.43 -4.72 16.07
N LYS A 134 -11.19 -4.13 16.99
CA LYS A 134 -10.86 -4.12 18.43
C LYS A 134 -10.90 -5.52 19.06
N GLU A 135 -11.61 -6.46 18.43
CA GLU A 135 -11.73 -7.83 18.90
C GLU A 135 -10.40 -8.58 18.81
N SER A 136 -10.05 -9.32 19.87
CA SER A 136 -8.94 -10.27 19.85
C SER A 136 -9.32 -11.52 19.07
N ASN A 137 -8.34 -12.16 18.41
CA ASN A 137 -8.52 -13.42 17.69
C ASN A 137 -9.50 -13.30 16.50
N CYS A 138 -9.34 -12.23 15.72
CA CYS A 138 -10.11 -12.01 14.50
C CYS A 138 -9.49 -12.77 13.31
N PRO A 139 -10.31 -13.26 12.35
CA PRO A 139 -9.81 -13.80 11.09
C PRO A 139 -9.00 -12.74 10.34
N VAL A 140 -8.03 -13.15 9.52
CA VAL A 140 -7.14 -12.22 8.81
C VAL A 140 -7.15 -12.50 7.31
N VAL A 141 -7.16 -11.43 6.52
CA VAL A 141 -6.88 -11.48 5.08
C VAL A 141 -5.51 -10.87 4.81
N VAL A 142 -4.63 -11.66 4.19
CA VAL A 142 -3.35 -11.19 3.65
C VAL A 142 -3.62 -10.59 2.27
N MET A 143 -3.16 -9.36 2.02
CA MET A 143 -3.38 -8.67 0.75
C MET A 143 -2.06 -8.53 -0.02
N ALA A 144 -2.00 -9.12 -1.20
CA ALA A 144 -0.87 -9.06 -2.11
C ALA A 144 -1.11 -7.99 -3.19
N PRO A 145 -0.26 -6.94 -3.29
CA PRO A 145 -0.38 -5.90 -4.29
C PRO A 145 -0.05 -6.41 -5.70
N GLY A 146 -0.33 -5.58 -6.70
CA GLY A 146 0.11 -5.78 -8.08
C GLY A 146 1.59 -5.48 -8.30
N LEU A 147 2.03 -5.49 -9.57
CA LEU A 147 3.43 -5.22 -9.94
C LEU A 147 3.86 -3.78 -9.60
N ASP A 148 2.97 -2.83 -9.84
CA ASP A 148 3.18 -1.39 -9.75
C ASP A 148 2.59 -0.77 -8.48
N SER A 149 2.07 -1.62 -7.60
CA SER A 149 1.35 -1.27 -6.38
C SER A 149 2.19 -1.59 -5.14
N THR A 150 1.81 -1.04 -3.99
CA THR A 150 2.43 -1.30 -2.69
C THR A 150 1.34 -1.49 -1.63
N LYS A 151 1.72 -1.96 -0.44
CA LYS A 151 0.80 -2.10 0.70
C LYS A 151 0.03 -0.82 1.04
N GLU A 152 0.60 0.38 0.81
CA GLU A 152 -0.08 1.66 1.03
C GLU A 152 -1.29 1.85 0.09
N GLU A 153 -1.19 1.45 -1.18
CA GLU A 153 -2.30 1.59 -2.14
C GLU A 153 -3.49 0.69 -1.75
N LEU A 154 -3.21 -0.43 -1.07
CA LEU A 154 -4.25 -1.38 -0.69
C LEU A 154 -5.21 -0.82 0.38
N HIS A 155 -4.89 0.35 0.97
CA HIS A 155 -5.76 1.10 1.89
C HIS A 155 -7.22 1.18 1.43
N ALA A 156 -7.43 1.41 0.12
CA ALA A 156 -8.76 1.60 -0.46
C ALA A 156 -9.68 0.36 -0.35
N TYR A 157 -9.11 -0.81 -0.09
CA TYR A 157 -9.83 -2.08 -0.01
C TYR A 157 -10.02 -2.58 1.44
N GLU A 158 -9.29 -2.01 2.41
CA GLU A 158 -9.21 -2.52 3.79
C GLU A 158 -10.57 -2.47 4.49
N ASP A 159 -11.31 -1.36 4.35
CA ASP A 159 -12.56 -1.10 5.06
C ASP A 159 -13.63 -2.15 4.78
N ALA A 160 -13.63 -2.78 3.60
CA ALA A 160 -14.58 -3.85 3.29
C ALA A 160 -14.40 -5.06 4.23
N PHE A 161 -13.16 -5.39 4.58
CA PHE A 161 -12.82 -6.48 5.50
C PHE A 161 -12.94 -6.06 6.96
N LEU A 162 -12.40 -4.88 7.31
CA LEU A 162 -12.42 -4.36 8.68
C LEU A 162 -13.85 -4.20 9.21
N ASN A 163 -14.78 -3.67 8.38
CA ASN A 163 -16.19 -3.52 8.75
C ASN A 163 -16.93 -4.85 8.95
N ARG A 164 -16.33 -5.98 8.54
CA ARG A 164 -16.87 -7.34 8.70
C ARG A 164 -16.16 -8.13 9.79
N GLY A 165 -15.33 -7.47 10.61
CA GLY A 165 -14.60 -8.13 11.69
C GLY A 165 -13.39 -8.93 11.22
N ILE A 166 -12.87 -8.65 10.01
CA ILE A 166 -11.70 -9.33 9.45
C ILE A 166 -10.50 -8.38 9.49
N ALA A 167 -9.40 -8.80 10.13
CA ALA A 167 -8.13 -8.09 10.09
C ALA A 167 -7.53 -8.11 8.69
N VAL A 168 -6.78 -7.07 8.37
CA VAL A 168 -6.11 -6.92 7.08
C VAL A 168 -4.61 -6.84 7.32
N LEU A 169 -3.85 -7.68 6.62
CA LEU A 169 -2.40 -7.63 6.55
C LEU A 169 -1.98 -7.38 5.09
N ALA A 170 -1.80 -6.11 4.72
CA ALA A 170 -1.26 -5.75 3.41
C ALA A 170 0.26 -5.89 3.43
N ILE A 171 0.84 -6.62 2.48
CA ILE A 171 2.28 -6.91 2.46
C ILE A 171 2.97 -6.40 1.21
N ASP A 172 4.21 -5.95 1.35
CA ASP A 172 5.12 -5.78 0.23
C ASP A 172 5.94 -7.07 0.09
N GLY A 173 5.60 -7.89 -0.91
CA GLY A 173 6.32 -9.12 -1.24
C GLY A 173 7.58 -8.89 -2.07
N PRO A 174 8.31 -9.95 -2.44
CA PRO A 174 9.49 -9.88 -3.31
C PRO A 174 9.24 -9.05 -4.58
N GLY A 175 10.06 -8.01 -4.79
CA GLY A 175 9.96 -7.09 -5.93
C GLY A 175 8.88 -6.01 -5.81
N GLN A 176 8.23 -5.86 -4.65
CA GLN A 176 7.12 -4.93 -4.43
C GLN A 176 7.44 -3.98 -3.28
N GLY A 177 6.95 -2.73 -3.36
CA GLY A 177 7.09 -1.70 -2.32
C GLY A 177 8.45 -1.69 -1.64
N GLU A 178 8.49 -1.83 -0.31
CA GLU A 178 9.75 -1.72 0.45
C GLU A 178 10.77 -2.81 0.08
N ALA A 179 10.30 -3.98 -0.36
CA ALA A 179 11.13 -5.08 -0.80
C ALA A 179 11.71 -4.87 -2.22
N GLU A 180 11.18 -3.94 -3.02
CA GLU A 180 11.58 -3.75 -4.43
C GLU A 180 13.06 -3.37 -4.61
N TYR A 181 13.71 -2.87 -3.56
CA TYR A 181 15.10 -2.41 -3.60
C TYR A 181 16.13 -3.49 -3.26
N GLU A 182 15.72 -4.56 -2.58
CA GLU A 182 16.65 -5.54 -1.98
C GLU A 182 16.27 -6.99 -2.29
N ILE A 183 14.96 -7.25 -2.50
CA ILE A 183 14.42 -8.57 -2.79
C ILE A 183 13.87 -8.56 -4.22
N PRO A 184 14.53 -9.24 -5.19
CA PRO A 184 14.03 -9.33 -6.55
C PRO A 184 12.67 -10.03 -6.62
N ILE A 185 11.88 -9.69 -7.63
CA ILE A 185 10.66 -10.42 -7.95
C ILE A 185 10.96 -11.92 -8.13
N CYS A 186 10.14 -12.78 -7.54
CA CYS A 186 10.34 -14.22 -7.58
C CYS A 186 9.12 -14.95 -8.17
N GLY A 187 9.38 -16.10 -8.77
CA GLY A 187 8.33 -16.95 -9.35
C GLY A 187 7.64 -17.82 -8.30
N ASP A 188 8.30 -18.08 -7.17
CA ASP A 188 7.93 -18.93 -6.05
C ASP A 188 7.36 -18.15 -4.85
N TYR A 189 6.37 -17.29 -5.13
CA TYR A 189 5.76 -16.38 -4.14
C TYR A 189 5.18 -17.09 -2.91
N GLU A 190 4.86 -18.39 -3.00
CA GLU A 190 4.45 -19.21 -1.87
C GLU A 190 5.44 -19.17 -0.70
N ARG A 191 6.73 -18.93 -0.93
CA ARG A 191 7.71 -18.78 0.15
C ARG A 191 7.46 -17.53 0.99
N ALA A 192 7.17 -16.40 0.34
CA ALA A 192 6.81 -15.17 1.03
C ALA A 192 5.47 -15.35 1.76
N ALA A 193 4.52 -16.02 1.11
CA ALA A 193 3.23 -16.30 1.72
C ALA A 193 3.35 -17.20 2.97
N SER A 194 4.18 -18.25 2.93
CA SER A 194 4.44 -19.11 4.11
C SER A 194 5.09 -18.33 5.24
N ALA A 195 6.08 -17.47 4.97
CA ALA A 195 6.71 -16.62 6.00
C ALA A 195 5.68 -15.67 6.67
N VAL A 196 4.75 -15.12 5.89
CA VAL A 196 3.66 -14.29 6.41
C VAL A 196 2.70 -15.11 7.28
N VAL A 197 2.39 -16.34 6.88
CA VAL A 197 1.53 -17.23 7.69
C VAL A 197 2.22 -17.63 8.99
N ASP A 198 3.52 -17.97 8.95
CA ASP A 198 4.31 -18.29 10.15
C ASP A 198 4.30 -17.10 11.12
N TRP A 199 4.46 -15.87 10.62
CA TRP A 199 4.34 -14.65 11.43
C TRP A 199 2.94 -14.46 12.03
N ILE A 200 1.88 -14.82 11.30
CA ILE A 200 0.50 -14.78 11.82
C ILE A 200 0.32 -15.79 12.96
N GLU A 201 0.90 -16.99 12.87
CA GLU A 201 0.80 -18.02 13.92
C GLU A 201 1.47 -17.61 15.24
N GLU A 202 2.47 -16.74 15.18
CA GLU A 202 3.14 -16.19 16.37
C GLU A 202 2.31 -15.09 17.07
N ARG A 203 1.28 -14.56 16.40
CA ARG A 203 0.40 -13.50 16.95
C ARG A 203 -0.70 -14.12 17.81
N ASN A 204 -0.86 -13.61 19.03
CA ASN A 204 -1.92 -14.05 19.96
C ASN A 204 -3.26 -13.32 19.78
N ASP A 205 -3.34 -12.39 18.83
CA ASP A 205 -4.49 -11.52 18.62
C ASP A 205 -5.10 -11.65 17.22
N LEU A 206 -4.59 -12.57 16.40
CA LEU A 206 -5.13 -13.01 15.11
C LEU A 206 -5.52 -14.48 15.20
N ASP A 207 -6.54 -14.87 14.45
CA ASP A 207 -6.97 -16.27 14.36
C ASP A 207 -6.23 -17.00 13.23
N ALA A 208 -5.19 -17.75 13.60
CA ALA A 208 -4.37 -18.51 12.67
C ALA A 208 -5.11 -19.65 11.93
N GLU A 209 -6.29 -20.07 12.42
CA GLU A 209 -7.12 -21.07 11.74
C GLU A 209 -7.99 -20.45 10.64
N ARG A 210 -8.10 -19.12 10.59
CA ARG A 210 -8.95 -18.37 9.65
C ARG A 210 -8.16 -17.31 8.89
N ILE A 211 -7.19 -17.77 8.11
CA ILE A 211 -6.36 -16.94 7.23
C ILE A 211 -6.90 -17.01 5.80
N ALA A 212 -7.07 -15.87 5.15
CA ALA A 212 -7.37 -15.75 3.72
C ALA A 212 -6.25 -15.03 2.98
N ILE A 213 -6.16 -15.20 1.67
CA ILE A 213 -5.32 -14.37 0.81
C ILE A 213 -6.18 -13.68 -0.25
N TRP A 214 -5.89 -12.42 -0.52
CA TRP A 214 -6.51 -11.58 -1.54
C TRP A 214 -5.43 -10.97 -2.41
N GLY A 215 -5.62 -11.00 -3.73
CA GLY A 215 -4.64 -10.47 -4.68
C GLY A 215 -5.25 -9.57 -5.74
N VAL A 216 -4.57 -8.47 -6.06
CA VAL A 216 -4.97 -7.55 -7.14
C VAL A 216 -3.94 -7.49 -8.25
N SER A 217 -4.39 -7.51 -9.51
CA SER A 217 -3.50 -7.46 -10.68
C SER A 217 -2.49 -8.63 -10.66
N LEU A 218 -1.18 -8.38 -10.62
CA LEU A 218 -0.17 -9.42 -10.41
C LEU A 218 -0.37 -10.20 -9.10
N GLY A 219 -0.93 -9.56 -8.07
CA GLY A 219 -1.39 -10.22 -6.85
C GLY A 219 -2.43 -11.32 -7.13
N GLY A 220 -3.23 -11.19 -8.19
CA GLY A 220 -4.17 -12.23 -8.65
C GLY A 220 -3.48 -13.46 -9.27
N TYR A 221 -2.19 -13.39 -9.58
CA TYR A 221 -1.35 -14.57 -9.82
C TYR A 221 -0.77 -15.11 -8.50
N TYR A 222 -0.31 -14.22 -7.61
CA TYR A 222 0.31 -14.60 -6.34
C TYR A 222 -0.65 -15.27 -5.36
N ALA A 223 -1.88 -14.77 -5.23
CA ALA A 223 -2.89 -15.31 -4.32
C ALA A 223 -3.24 -16.79 -4.60
N PRO A 224 -3.65 -17.19 -5.82
CA PRO A 224 -3.92 -18.60 -6.11
C PRO A 224 -2.67 -19.46 -6.07
N ARG A 225 -1.49 -18.91 -6.43
CA ARG A 225 -0.22 -19.63 -6.28
C ARG A 225 0.09 -19.93 -4.82
N ALA A 226 0.00 -18.93 -3.95
CA ALA A 226 0.19 -19.11 -2.52
C ALA A 226 -0.80 -20.14 -1.96
N ALA A 227 -2.11 -20.01 -2.24
CA ALA A 227 -3.12 -20.99 -1.78
C ALA A 227 -2.88 -22.41 -2.34
N ALA A 228 -2.25 -22.54 -3.52
CA ALA A 228 -1.90 -23.83 -4.09
C ALA A 228 -0.80 -24.57 -3.30
N TYR A 229 0.09 -23.86 -2.60
CA TYR A 229 1.24 -24.45 -1.89
C TYR A 229 1.19 -24.27 -0.36
N GLU A 230 0.56 -23.21 0.14
CA GLU A 230 0.36 -22.90 1.55
C GLU A 230 -1.09 -23.20 1.97
N LYS A 231 -1.30 -24.36 2.61
CA LYS A 231 -2.64 -24.91 2.91
C LYS A 231 -3.30 -24.31 4.14
N ARG A 232 -2.60 -23.44 4.87
CA ARG A 232 -3.18 -22.68 5.98
C ARG A 232 -4.11 -21.56 5.49
N PHE A 233 -3.98 -21.10 4.24
CA PHE A 233 -4.99 -20.24 3.62
C PHE A 233 -6.30 -21.01 3.39
N LYS A 234 -7.38 -20.53 4.01
CA LYS A 234 -8.73 -21.12 3.94
C LYS A 234 -9.64 -20.48 2.89
N ALA A 235 -9.24 -19.32 2.37
CA ALA A 235 -9.91 -18.64 1.27
C ALA A 235 -8.88 -17.92 0.39
N CYS A 236 -9.22 -17.79 -0.90
CA CYS A 236 -8.41 -17.11 -1.90
C CYS A 236 -9.34 -16.23 -2.74
N ILE A 237 -8.94 -14.96 -2.96
CA ILE A 237 -9.65 -13.99 -3.79
C ILE A 237 -8.66 -13.41 -4.80
#